data_AF-A0A1Z9QJE4-F1
#
_entry.id   AF-A0A1Z9QJE4-F1
#
_cell.length_a   1.000
_cell.length_b   1.000
_cell.length_c   1.000
_cell.angle_alpha   90.00
_cell.angle_beta   90.00
_cell.angle_gamma   90.00
#
_symmetry.space_group_name_H-M   'P 1'
#
loop_
_entity.id
_entity.type
_entity.pdbx_description
1 polymer ?
#
loop_
_entity_poly.entity_id
_entity_poly.type
_entity_poly.pdbx_seq_one_letter_code
_entity_poly.pdbx_strand_id
1 'polypeptide(L)'
;MTVYIVDIEAVDTRYTAQWKTHLPVQLKNKTDLEVVVISGGEVPHATTPGAFLNFGGTNVYKSNQLQQIATLFCEGKIHDGDYFLYTDAWNPTVIQLRYMASLLDINITIGGMWHAGSYDPQDFLGRLIGNAKWVRHAEMSMMECYDDNFFATDFHIDMFTDVFDE
;
A
#
# COMPACT_ATOMS: atom_id res chain seq x y z
N MET A 1 15.51 10.91 8.29
CA MET A 1 14.69 9.69 8.29
C MET A 1 13.37 9.97 8.97
N THR A 2 12.38 10.20 8.13
CA THR A 2 10.96 10.22 8.46
C THR A 2 10.34 8.91 8.02
N VAL A 3 9.41 8.38 8.81
CA VAL A 3 8.62 7.22 8.44
C VAL A 3 7.26 7.70 7.91
N TYR A 4 7.04 7.55 6.62
CA TYR A 4 5.78 7.83 5.97
C TYR A 4 4.92 6.57 5.95
N ILE A 5 3.75 6.62 6.58
CA ILE A 5 2.75 5.54 6.50
C ILE A 5 1.76 5.91 5.40
N VAL A 6 1.77 5.16 4.30
CA VAL A 6 0.73 5.23 3.27
C VAL A 6 -0.39 4.27 3.69
N ASP A 7 -1.45 4.85 4.26
CA ASP A 7 -2.48 4.07 4.92
C ASP A 7 -3.46 3.39 3.94
N ILE A 8 -4.17 2.38 4.43
CA ILE A 8 -5.30 1.77 3.76
C ILE A 8 -6.58 2.46 4.21
N GLU A 9 -7.61 2.45 3.36
CA GLU A 9 -8.94 2.94 3.72
C GLU A 9 -9.47 2.23 4.97
N ALA A 10 -9.85 3.02 5.98
CA ALA A 10 -10.41 2.48 7.21
C ALA A 10 -11.83 1.97 6.96
N VAL A 11 -12.09 0.76 7.45
CA VAL A 11 -13.42 0.18 7.54
C VAL A 11 -13.61 -0.21 9.00
N ASP A 12 -14.56 0.42 9.69
CA ASP A 12 -14.72 0.34 11.15
C ASP A 12 -14.85 -1.09 11.69
N THR A 13 -15.41 -2.00 10.89
CA THR A 13 -15.61 -3.41 11.25
C THR A 13 -14.40 -4.31 10.94
N ARG A 14 -13.26 -3.73 10.52
CA ARG A 14 -12.06 -4.45 10.07
C ARG A 14 -10.81 -3.98 10.79
N TYR A 15 -9.74 -4.77 10.66
CA TYR A 15 -8.42 -4.46 11.18
C TYR A 15 -7.83 -3.16 10.60
N THR A 16 -8.30 -2.71 9.43
CA THR A 16 -7.81 -1.49 8.78
C THR A 16 -8.10 -0.23 9.61
N ALA A 17 -9.25 -0.16 10.30
CA ALA A 17 -9.54 0.91 11.24
C ALA A 17 -8.62 0.89 12.47
N GLN A 18 -8.27 -0.31 12.95
CA GLN A 18 -7.32 -0.48 14.05
C GLN A 18 -5.91 -0.03 13.64
N TRP A 19 -5.44 -0.39 12.44
CA TRP A 19 -4.14 0.07 11.93
C TRP A 19 -4.07 1.58 11.80
N LYS A 20 -5.11 2.23 11.29
CA LYS A 20 -5.15 3.70 11.14
C LYS A 20 -4.91 4.44 12.47
N THR A 21 -5.33 3.85 13.59
CA THR A 21 -5.16 4.45 14.93
C THR A 21 -3.90 3.97 15.63
N HIS A 22 -3.65 2.66 15.65
CA HIS A 22 -2.66 2.05 16.53
C HIS A 22 -1.27 1.95 15.90
N LEU A 23 -1.16 1.71 14.59
CA LEU A 23 0.13 1.49 13.93
C LEU A 23 1.03 2.74 14.01
N PRO A 24 0.57 3.97 13.70
CA PRO A 24 1.41 5.17 13.81
C PRO A 24 1.91 5.39 15.24
N VAL A 25 1.06 5.14 16.25
CA VAL A 25 1.41 5.29 17.67
C VAL A 25 2.45 4.25 18.07
N GLN A 26 2.27 2.99 17.66
CA GLN A 26 3.21 1.91 17.95
C GLN A 26 4.58 2.18 17.34
N LEU A 27 4.63 2.60 16.07
CA LEU A 27 5.90 2.93 15.39
C LEU A 27 6.59 4.10 16.09
N LYS A 28 5.87 5.20 16.35
CA LYS A 28 6.42 6.36 17.04
C LYS A 28 7.01 6.00 18.41
N ASN A 29 6.30 5.18 19.20
CA ASN A 29 6.75 4.75 20.52
C ASN A 29 7.93 3.77 20.49
N LYS A 30 8.19 3.11 19.37
CA LYS A 30 9.25 2.10 19.24
C LYS A 30 10.51 2.61 18.60
N THR A 31 10.41 3.63 17.74
CA THR A 31 11.54 4.14 16.97
C THR A 31 12.00 5.52 17.41
N ASP A 32 11.17 6.27 18.15
CA ASP A 32 11.39 7.69 18.47
C ASP A 32 11.58 8.58 17.22
N LEU A 33 11.16 8.10 16.04
CA LEU A 33 11.24 8.82 14.77
C LEU A 33 10.01 9.70 14.52
N GLU A 34 10.16 10.63 13.59
CA GLU A 34 9.00 11.30 12.99
C GLU A 34 8.18 10.30 12.17
N VAL A 35 6.89 10.20 12.47
CA VAL A 35 5.94 9.36 11.75
C VAL A 35 4.87 10.26 11.14
N VAL A 36 4.77 10.24 9.81
CA VAL A 36 3.80 11.04 9.03
C VAL A 36 2.85 10.09 8.33
N VAL A 37 1.54 10.30 8.49
CA VAL A 37 0.53 9.49 7.81
C VAL A 37 0.09 10.21 6.53
N ILE A 38 0.22 9.52 5.40
CA ILE A 38 -0.29 9.95 4.10
C ILE A 38 -1.64 9.26 3.88
N SER A 39 -2.71 9.98 4.24
CA SER A 39 -4.09 9.49 4.14
C SER A 39 -4.74 9.98 2.85
N GLY A 40 -5.46 9.09 2.15
CA GLY A 40 -6.23 9.45 0.95
C GLY A 40 -7.47 10.32 1.20
N GLY A 41 -7.83 10.53 2.47
CA GLY A 41 -8.89 11.44 2.89
C GLY A 41 -10.29 10.81 2.81
N GLU A 42 -11.31 11.63 2.57
CA GLU A 42 -12.68 11.12 2.40
C GLU A 42 -12.89 10.60 0.98
N VAL A 43 -13.55 9.46 0.85
CA VAL A 43 -13.92 8.88 -0.45
C VAL A 43 -15.36 9.24 -0.80
N PRO A 44 -15.70 9.43 -2.09
CA PRO A 44 -17.08 9.57 -2.52
C PRO A 44 -17.92 8.38 -2.05
N HIS A 45 -19.09 8.63 -1.45
CA HIS A 45 -20.04 7.56 -1.16
C HIS A 45 -20.65 7.03 -2.47
N ALA A 46 -20.27 5.83 -2.90
CA ALA A 46 -21.01 5.11 -3.93
C ALA A 46 -22.07 4.22 -3.25
N THR A 47 -23.33 4.64 -3.35
CA THR A 47 -24.49 3.87 -2.91
C THR A 47 -24.91 2.90 -4.02
N THR A 48 -24.08 1.90 -4.34
CA THR A 48 -24.60 0.75 -5.10
C THR A 48 -25.14 -0.25 -4.08
N PRO A 49 -26.47 -0.46 -3.98
CA PRO A 49 -27.04 -1.39 -3.02
C PRO A 49 -26.46 -2.80 -3.25
N GLY A 50 -25.82 -3.36 -2.22
CA GLY A 50 -25.23 -4.71 -2.26
C GLY A 50 -23.75 -4.77 -2.66
N ALA A 51 -23.11 -3.65 -3.04
CA ALA A 51 -21.67 -3.62 -3.30
C ALA A 51 -20.88 -3.54 -1.98
N PHE A 52 -20.00 -4.52 -1.76
CA PHE A 52 -19.17 -4.64 -0.56
C PHE A 52 -18.08 -3.55 -0.48
N LEU A 53 -17.57 -3.09 -1.63
CA LEU A 53 -16.49 -2.11 -1.76
C LEU A 53 -16.81 -1.10 -2.87
N ASN A 54 -16.51 0.18 -2.63
CA ASN A 54 -16.50 1.21 -3.66
C ASN A 54 -15.12 1.25 -4.34
N PHE A 55 -14.90 0.39 -5.35
CA PHE A 55 -13.61 0.33 -6.06
C PHE A 55 -13.19 1.66 -6.69
N GLY A 56 -14.16 2.49 -7.12
CA GLY A 56 -13.88 3.85 -7.59
C GLY A 56 -13.39 4.76 -6.46
N GLY A 57 -14.02 4.67 -5.29
CA GLY A 57 -13.60 5.37 -4.06
C GLY A 57 -12.19 4.99 -3.63
N THR A 58 -11.84 3.70 -3.68
CA THR A 58 -10.45 3.24 -3.43
C THR A 58 -9.45 3.91 -4.37
N ASN A 59 -9.77 4.01 -5.66
CA ASN A 59 -8.86 4.68 -6.60
C ASN A 59 -8.77 6.19 -6.37
N VAL A 60 -9.86 6.86 -5.96
CA VAL A 60 -9.81 8.27 -5.55
C VAL A 60 -8.92 8.45 -4.32
N TYR A 61 -9.06 7.58 -3.31
CA TYR A 61 -8.26 7.60 -2.09
C TYR A 61 -6.77 7.46 -2.40
N LYS A 62 -6.39 6.40 -3.12
CA LYS A 62 -5.00 6.14 -3.49
C LYS A 62 -4.43 7.22 -4.41
N SER A 63 -5.24 7.79 -5.31
CA SER A 63 -4.80 8.89 -6.16
C SER A 63 -4.50 10.17 -5.36
N ASN A 64 -5.26 10.44 -4.29
CA ASN A 64 -4.96 11.55 -3.39
C ASN A 64 -3.64 11.31 -2.63
N GLN A 65 -3.38 10.08 -2.19
CA GLN A 65 -2.07 9.73 -1.61
C GLN A 65 -0.93 10.00 -2.59
N LEU A 66 -1.09 9.60 -3.86
CA LEU A 66 -0.09 9.91 -4.90
C LEU A 66 0.13 11.40 -5.07
N GLN A 67 -0.95 12.19 -5.11
CA GLN A 67 -0.84 13.65 -5.22
C GLN A 67 -0.04 14.24 -4.06
N GLN A 68 -0.30 13.79 -2.83
CA GLN A 68 0.44 14.23 -1.64
C GLN A 68 1.91 13.82 -1.72
N ILE A 69 2.21 12.56 -2.06
CA ILE A 69 3.58 12.07 -2.21
C ILE A 69 4.33 12.90 -3.27
N ALA A 70 3.76 13.09 -4.44
CA ALA A 70 4.36 13.89 -5.51
C ALA A 70 4.59 15.35 -5.08
N THR A 71 3.67 15.91 -4.28
CA THR A 71 3.82 17.26 -3.72
C THR A 71 5.00 17.32 -2.75
N LEU A 72 5.19 16.32 -1.89
CA LEU A 72 6.35 16.25 -0.98
C LEU A 72 7.68 16.22 -1.73
N PHE A 73 7.76 15.50 -2.87
CA PHE A 73 8.94 15.55 -3.74
C PHE A 73 9.15 16.94 -4.34
N CYS A 74 8.11 17.56 -4.91
CA CYS A 74 8.19 18.92 -5.47
C CYS A 74 8.63 19.97 -4.43
N GLU A 75 8.24 19.79 -3.17
CA GLU A 75 8.59 20.66 -2.05
C GLU A 75 9.97 20.34 -1.44
N GLY A 76 10.67 19.31 -1.94
CA GLY A 76 11.98 18.89 -1.41
C GLY A 76 11.92 18.34 0.01
N LYS A 77 10.80 17.72 0.40
CA LYS A 77 10.57 17.18 1.74
C LYS A 77 10.94 15.72 1.92
N ILE A 78 11.16 15.00 0.83
CA ILE A 78 11.64 13.61 0.84
C ILE A 78 13.16 13.63 0.77
N HIS A 79 13.80 12.92 1.68
CA HIS A 79 15.26 12.91 1.83
C HIS A 79 15.80 11.48 1.83
N ASP A 80 17.11 11.37 1.61
CA ASP A 80 17.81 10.09 1.75
C ASP A 80 17.62 9.48 3.14
N GLY A 81 17.38 8.17 3.14
CA GLY A 81 17.10 7.38 4.33
C GLY A 81 15.68 7.49 4.85
N ASP A 82 14.76 8.20 4.18
CA ASP A 82 13.34 8.14 4.55
C ASP A 82 12.73 6.76 4.25
N TYR A 83 11.73 6.36 5.05
CA TYR A 83 11.07 5.06 4.95
C TYR A 83 9.60 5.24 4.62
N PHE A 84 9.12 4.54 3.59
CA PHE A 84 7.69 4.51 3.23
C PHE A 84 7.10 3.14 3.54
N LEU A 85 6.17 3.08 4.49
CA LEU A 85 5.41 1.88 4.81
C LEU A 85 4.02 1.94 4.19
N TYR A 86 3.78 1.09 3.20
CA TYR A 86 2.47 0.83 2.65
C TYR A 86 1.74 -0.21 3.49
N THR A 87 0.65 0.22 4.14
CA THR A 87 -0.19 -0.72 4.90
C THR A 87 -1.10 -1.57 4.01
N ASP A 88 -1.19 -1.23 2.73
CA ASP A 88 -1.75 -2.04 1.65
C ASP A 88 -0.70 -2.17 0.55
N ALA A 89 -0.05 -3.32 0.44
CA ALA A 89 0.94 -3.56 -0.60
C ALA A 89 0.33 -3.56 -2.01
N TRP A 90 -0.98 -3.80 -2.14
CA TRP A 90 -1.73 -3.65 -3.40
C TRP A 90 -2.06 -2.17 -3.68
N ASN A 91 -1.14 -1.24 -3.42
CA ASN A 91 -1.34 0.17 -3.73
C ASN A 91 -0.47 0.55 -4.95
N PRO A 92 -1.06 0.85 -6.12
CA PRO A 92 -0.30 1.09 -7.35
C PRO A 92 0.57 2.34 -7.30
N THR A 93 0.37 3.21 -6.31
CA THR A 93 1.20 4.41 -6.14
C THR A 93 2.64 4.09 -5.77
N VAL A 94 2.93 2.88 -5.28
CA VAL A 94 4.31 2.42 -5.00
C VAL A 94 5.19 2.50 -6.25
N ILE A 95 4.63 2.18 -7.43
CA ILE A 95 5.36 2.24 -8.69
C ILE A 95 5.79 3.68 -8.98
N GLN A 96 4.90 4.65 -8.74
CA GLN A 96 5.19 6.07 -8.95
C GLN A 96 6.16 6.61 -7.90
N LEU A 97 6.06 6.16 -6.65
CA LEU A 97 7.04 6.48 -5.60
C LEU A 97 8.44 6.00 -5.99
N ARG A 98 8.58 4.72 -6.38
CA ARG A 98 9.86 4.14 -6.81
C ARG A 98 10.39 4.84 -8.06
N TYR A 99 9.52 5.16 -9.03
CA TYR A 99 9.87 5.95 -10.22
C TYR A 99 10.43 7.33 -9.85
N MET A 100 9.75 8.09 -8.98
CA MET A 100 10.18 9.43 -8.59
C MET A 100 11.52 9.37 -7.83
N ALA A 101 11.63 8.50 -6.83
CA ALA A 101 12.86 8.32 -6.06
C ALA A 101 14.05 7.94 -6.95
N SER A 102 13.85 7.00 -7.87
CA SER A 102 14.92 6.52 -8.77
C SER A 102 15.38 7.60 -9.75
N LEU A 103 14.45 8.35 -10.37
CA LEU A 103 14.81 9.38 -11.34
C LEU A 103 15.40 10.64 -10.71
N LEU A 104 15.06 10.92 -9.44
CA LEU A 104 15.60 12.03 -8.68
C LEU A 104 16.86 11.66 -7.89
N ASP A 105 17.30 10.40 -7.95
CA ASP A 105 18.44 9.86 -7.21
C ASP A 105 18.32 10.09 -5.68
N ILE A 106 17.11 9.86 -5.14
CA ILE A 106 16.83 9.97 -3.71
C ILE A 106 16.71 8.55 -3.14
N ASN A 107 17.59 8.20 -2.21
CA ASN A 107 17.69 6.86 -1.67
C ASN A 107 16.72 6.66 -0.50
N ILE A 108 15.56 6.07 -0.77
CA ILE A 108 14.54 5.72 0.22
C ILE A 108 14.40 4.20 0.36
N THR A 109 13.82 3.76 1.48
CA THR A 109 13.39 2.37 1.66
C THR A 109 11.86 2.29 1.65
N ILE A 110 11.32 1.27 0.98
CA ILE A 110 9.88 1.08 0.82
C ILE A 110 9.47 -0.29 1.34
N GLY A 111 8.60 -0.33 2.34
CA GLY A 111 7.98 -1.53 2.87
C GLY A 111 6.53 -1.70 2.41
N GLY A 112 6.12 -2.92 2.09
CA GLY A 112 4.75 -3.26 1.68
C GLY A 112 4.15 -4.36 2.55
N MET A 113 2.97 -4.10 3.14
CA MET A 113 2.21 -5.10 3.90
C MET A 113 1.24 -5.85 2.99
N TRP A 114 1.58 -7.09 2.64
CA TRP A 114 0.74 -7.97 1.85
C TRP A 114 -0.29 -8.64 2.76
N HIS A 115 -1.57 -8.36 2.51
CA HIS A 115 -2.71 -8.94 3.23
C HIS A 115 -3.92 -9.22 2.33
N ALA A 116 -3.83 -8.85 1.04
CA ALA A 116 -4.86 -9.04 0.03
C ALA A 116 -4.22 -8.95 -1.37
N GLY A 117 -4.78 -9.68 -2.33
CA GLY A 117 -4.34 -9.69 -3.71
C GLY A 117 -5.05 -10.77 -4.50
N SER A 118 -4.87 -10.75 -5.82
CA SER A 118 -5.38 -11.78 -6.72
C SER A 118 -4.71 -13.14 -6.49
N TYR A 119 -3.53 -13.18 -5.88
CA TYR A 119 -2.82 -14.42 -5.54
C TYR A 119 -3.58 -15.22 -4.46
N ASP A 120 -4.38 -14.56 -3.61
CA ASP A 120 -5.26 -15.22 -2.64
C ASP A 120 -6.63 -15.56 -3.27
N PRO A 121 -6.98 -16.85 -3.48
CA PRO A 121 -8.26 -17.24 -4.05
C PRO A 121 -9.47 -16.92 -3.16
N GLN A 122 -9.27 -16.52 -1.90
CA GLN A 122 -10.33 -16.10 -0.98
C GLN A 122 -10.55 -14.59 -0.96
N ASP A 123 -9.55 -13.80 -1.41
CA ASP A 123 -9.69 -12.36 -1.55
C ASP A 123 -10.63 -11.97 -2.72
N PHE A 124 -11.18 -10.77 -2.69
CA PHE A 124 -12.05 -10.28 -3.77
C PHE A 124 -11.34 -10.25 -5.13
N LEU A 125 -10.06 -9.86 -5.18
CA LEU A 125 -9.28 -9.88 -6.41
C LEU A 125 -9.13 -11.31 -6.93
N GLY A 126 -8.81 -12.28 -6.08
CA GLY A 126 -8.65 -13.67 -6.50
C GLY A 126 -9.98 -14.33 -6.90
N ARG A 127 -11.08 -13.99 -6.22
CA ARG A 127 -12.41 -14.51 -6.53
C ARG A 127 -13.03 -13.93 -7.80
N LEU A 128 -12.84 -12.63 -8.04
CA LEU A 128 -13.53 -11.90 -9.12
C LEU A 128 -12.66 -11.74 -10.37
N ILE A 129 -11.36 -11.47 -10.21
CA ILE A 129 -10.42 -11.32 -11.32
C ILE A 129 -9.70 -12.64 -11.59
N GLY A 130 -9.42 -13.42 -10.55
CA GLY A 130 -8.69 -14.69 -10.69
C GLY A 130 -7.28 -14.47 -11.22
N ASN A 131 -6.77 -15.43 -11.98
CA ASN A 131 -5.40 -15.47 -12.48
C ASN A 131 -5.19 -14.69 -13.80
N ALA A 132 -5.92 -13.59 -14.03
CA ALA A 132 -5.74 -12.80 -15.23
C ALA A 132 -4.28 -12.28 -15.32
N LYS A 133 -3.64 -12.41 -16.49
CA LYS A 133 -2.21 -12.09 -16.66
C LYS A 133 -1.84 -10.68 -16.18
N TRP A 134 -2.67 -9.70 -16.49
CA TRP A 134 -2.38 -8.31 -16.15
C TRP A 134 -2.31 -8.08 -14.63
N VAL A 135 -3.12 -8.77 -13.83
CA VAL A 135 -3.10 -8.59 -12.37
C VAL A 135 -1.88 -9.27 -11.76
N ARG A 136 -1.48 -10.44 -12.28
CA ARG A 136 -0.22 -11.10 -11.89
C ARG A 136 0.99 -10.22 -12.21
N HIS A 137 1.03 -9.63 -13.40
CA HIS A 137 2.10 -8.70 -13.77
C HIS A 137 2.11 -7.44 -12.91
N ALA A 138 0.93 -6.95 -12.52
CA ALA A 138 0.84 -5.82 -11.59
C ALA A 138 1.39 -6.18 -10.21
N GLU A 139 1.05 -7.35 -9.67
CA GLU A 139 1.53 -7.82 -8.37
C GLU A 139 3.05 -8.04 -8.35
N MET A 140 3.61 -8.67 -9.39
CA MET A 140 5.07 -8.79 -9.53
C MET A 140 5.74 -7.41 -9.58
N SER A 141 5.21 -6.49 -10.40
CA SER A 141 5.74 -5.14 -10.52
C SER A 141 5.70 -4.38 -9.18
N MET A 142 4.62 -4.53 -8.41
CA MET A 142 4.50 -3.91 -7.08
C MET A 142 5.47 -4.54 -6.08
N MET A 143 5.59 -5.87 -6.06
CA MET A 143 6.49 -6.60 -5.14
C MET A 143 7.95 -6.20 -5.35
N GLU A 144 8.40 -6.09 -6.60
CA GLU A 144 9.73 -5.59 -6.97
C GLU A 144 9.94 -4.09 -6.61
N CYS A 145 8.85 -3.33 -6.45
CA CYS A 145 8.94 -1.95 -5.97
C CYS A 145 9.10 -1.84 -4.45
N TYR A 146 9.00 -2.92 -3.68
CA TYR A 146 9.22 -2.91 -2.22
C TYR A 146 10.58 -3.52 -1.87
N ASP A 147 11.34 -2.84 -1.02
CA ASP A 147 12.57 -3.39 -0.44
C ASP A 147 12.25 -4.42 0.64
N ASP A 148 11.21 -4.14 1.45
CA ASP A 148 10.70 -5.04 2.49
C ASP A 148 9.28 -5.49 2.15
N ASN A 149 9.08 -6.81 1.98
CA ASN A 149 7.76 -7.38 1.75
C ASN A 149 7.28 -8.12 3.02
N PHE A 150 6.28 -7.57 3.71
CA PHE A 150 5.76 -8.13 4.96
C PHE A 150 4.52 -8.99 4.73
N PHE A 151 4.55 -10.21 5.26
CA PHE A 151 3.43 -11.15 5.25
C PHE A 151 3.09 -11.56 6.67
N ALA A 152 1.82 -11.90 6.94
CA ALA A 152 1.37 -12.27 8.28
C ALA A 152 1.91 -13.65 8.74
N THR A 153 2.14 -14.57 7.81
CA THR A 153 2.51 -15.97 8.09
C THR A 153 3.26 -16.58 6.90
N ASP A 154 4.07 -17.61 7.14
CA ASP A 154 4.74 -18.37 6.08
C ASP A 154 3.75 -18.93 5.04
N PHE A 155 2.58 -19.41 5.48
CA PHE A 155 1.51 -19.85 4.57
C PHE A 155 1.08 -18.77 3.56
N HIS A 156 1.13 -17.50 3.96
CA HIS A 156 0.77 -16.39 3.07
C HIS A 156 1.90 -16.07 2.08
N ILE A 157 3.16 -16.32 2.48
CA ILE A 157 4.33 -16.25 1.59
C ILE A 157 4.25 -17.35 0.53
N ASP A 158 3.97 -18.59 0.96
CA ASP A 158 3.82 -19.73 0.05
C ASP A 158 2.71 -19.43 -0.98
N MET A 159 1.54 -18.98 -0.51
CA MET A 159 0.44 -18.58 -1.40
C MET A 159 0.82 -17.49 -2.40
N PHE A 160 1.64 -16.51 -1.99
CA PHE A 160 2.10 -15.45 -2.87
C PHE A 160 3.11 -15.97 -3.90
N THR A 161 4.08 -16.77 -3.48
CA THR A 161 5.19 -17.24 -4.33
C THR A 161 4.76 -18.33 -5.31
N ASP A 162 3.86 -19.23 -4.89
CA ASP A 162 3.32 -20.33 -5.72
C ASP A 162 2.66 -19.84 -7.02
N VAL A 163 2.15 -18.61 -7.05
CA VAL A 163 1.50 -18.06 -8.26
C VAL A 163 2.46 -17.41 -9.25
N PHE A 164 3.75 -17.27 -8.90
CA PHE A 164 4.78 -16.66 -9.72
C PHE A 164 5.88 -17.64 -10.17
N ASP A 165 5.89 -18.86 -9.62
CA ASP A 165 6.85 -19.93 -9.97
C ASP A 165 6.53 -20.67 -11.29
N GLU A 166 5.89 -20.01 -12.28
CA GLU A 166 5.61 -20.57 -13.62
C GLU A 166 6.65 -20.19 -14.70
#